data_AF-A0A367KQ55-F1
#
_entry.id   AF-A0A367KQ55-F1
#
_cell.length_a   1.000
_cell.length_b   1.000
_cell.length_c   1.000
_cell.angle_alpha   90.00
_cell.angle_beta   90.00
_cell.angle_gamma   90.00
#
_symmetry.space_group_name_H-M   'P 1'
#
loop_
_entity.id
_entity.type
_entity.pdbx_description
1 polymer ?
#
loop_
_entity_poly.entity_id
_entity_poly.type
_entity_poly.pdbx_seq_one_letter_code
_entity_poly.pdbx_strand_id
1 'polypeptide(L)'
;MSDDDDFMLEDEEEYDFEYEDDDEQDEPDVDLENKYYNAKARKEDDPEEALLEFQSVVDTEEEEGDWGFKALKQMIKVSFQLNKLDD
;
A
#
# COMPACT_ATOMS: atom_id res chain seq x y z
N MET A 1 -36.15 21.10 -14.76
CA MET A 1 -36.71 20.33 -13.63
C MET A 1 -36.38 18.86 -13.90
N SER A 2 -35.56 18.26 -13.01
CA SER A 2 -35.27 16.83 -12.71
C SER A 2 -35.08 15.85 -13.87
N ASP A 3 -34.07 14.98 -13.93
CA ASP A 3 -33.03 14.49 -13.01
C ASP A 3 -31.73 14.42 -13.86
N ASP A 4 -30.54 14.84 -13.43
CA ASP A 4 -29.78 14.40 -12.26
C ASP A 4 -29.26 12.96 -12.40
N ASP A 5 -27.95 12.85 -12.64
CA ASP A 5 -27.11 11.77 -12.15
C ASP A 5 -27.44 10.32 -12.54
N ASP A 6 -27.57 10.04 -13.84
CA ASP A 6 -27.19 8.71 -14.37
C ASP A 6 -25.71 8.72 -14.82
N PHE A 7 -24.89 9.42 -14.04
CA PHE A 7 -23.43 9.35 -14.10
C PHE A 7 -23.07 8.03 -13.44
N MET A 8 -22.98 6.98 -14.25
CA MET A 8 -22.54 5.63 -13.91
C MET A 8 -21.11 5.68 -13.35
N LEU A 9 -20.97 6.08 -12.08
CA LEU A 9 -19.79 6.07 -11.23
C LEU A 9 -19.77 4.82 -10.33
N GLU A 10 -20.37 3.72 -10.77
CA GLU A 10 -20.26 2.45 -10.05
C GLU A 10 -19.04 1.62 -10.47
N ASP A 11 -18.16 2.16 -11.32
CA ASP A 11 -16.90 1.51 -11.72
C ASP A 11 -15.68 2.45 -11.58
N GLU A 12 -15.71 3.37 -10.60
CA GLU A 12 -14.56 4.23 -10.25
C GLU A 12 -13.39 3.44 -9.62
N GLU A 13 -13.45 2.10 -9.57
CA GLU A 13 -12.30 1.24 -9.22
C GLU A 13 -11.42 0.86 -10.44
N GLU A 14 -11.81 1.18 -11.69
CA GLU A 14 -10.96 0.99 -12.89
C GLU A 14 -10.41 2.32 -13.46
N TYR A 15 -10.54 3.44 -12.73
CA TYR A 15 -9.73 4.63 -12.99
C TYR A 15 -8.41 4.58 -12.21
N ASP A 16 -7.72 3.45 -12.31
CA ASP A 16 -6.28 3.38 -12.07
C ASP A 16 -5.64 4.19 -13.21
N PHE A 17 -5.34 5.46 -12.93
CA PHE A 17 -4.52 6.27 -13.82
C PHE A 17 -3.17 5.54 -13.97
N GLU A 18 -3.06 4.67 -14.98
CA GLU A 18 -1.81 4.15 -15.50
C GLU A 18 -1.05 5.31 -16.16
N TYR A 19 -0.52 6.22 -15.34
CA TYR A 19 0.44 7.24 -15.75
C TYR A 19 1.60 7.29 -14.76
N GLU A 20 2.19 6.12 -14.48
CA GLU A 20 3.60 5.97 -14.09
C GLU A 20 4.15 4.69 -14.74
N ASP A 21 4.06 4.60 -16.07
CA ASP A 21 5.06 3.87 -16.88
C ASP A 21 6.25 4.82 -17.07
N ASP A 22 6.88 5.23 -15.97
CA ASP A 22 8.21 5.84 -16.00
C ASP A 22 9.18 4.73 -15.59
N ASP A 23 9.45 3.85 -16.55
CA ASP A 23 10.75 3.27 -16.92
C ASP A 23 11.94 3.44 -15.94
N GLU A 24 11.78 3.11 -14.66
CA GLU A 24 12.88 2.74 -13.79
C GLU A 24 12.67 1.28 -13.41
N GLN A 25 13.04 0.39 -14.35
CA GLN A 25 13.38 -0.99 -14.03
C GLN A 25 14.61 -0.98 -13.12
N ASP A 26 14.46 -0.50 -11.89
CA ASP A 26 15.32 -0.92 -10.81
C ASP A 26 15.19 -2.43 -10.73
N GLU A 27 16.33 -3.11 -10.73
CA GLU A 27 16.39 -4.55 -10.57
C GLU A 27 15.45 -4.93 -9.41
N PRO A 28 14.57 -5.93 -9.56
CA PRO A 28 13.62 -6.26 -8.51
C PRO A 28 14.41 -6.54 -7.23
N ASP A 29 14.27 -5.66 -6.24
CA ASP A 29 14.90 -5.85 -4.94
C ASP A 29 14.18 -7.01 -4.26
N VAL A 30 14.65 -8.22 -4.56
CA VAL A 30 14.08 -9.49 -4.12
C VAL A 30 14.04 -9.56 -2.59
N ASP A 31 14.95 -8.87 -1.92
CA ASP A 31 14.97 -8.81 -0.45
C ASP A 31 13.82 -7.93 0.07
N LEU A 32 13.58 -6.76 -0.52
CA LEU A 32 12.43 -5.91 -0.20
C LEU A 32 11.10 -6.60 -0.50
N GLU A 33 10.99 -7.27 -1.64
CA GLU A 33 9.81 -8.03 -2.03
C GLU A 33 9.47 -9.11 -0.99
N ASN A 34 10.46 -9.90 -0.61
CA ASN A 34 10.28 -10.96 0.38
C ASN A 34 9.88 -10.40 1.74
N LYS A 35 10.50 -9.31 2.19
CA LYS A 35 10.13 -8.63 3.44
C LYS A 35 8.68 -8.13 3.39
N TYR A 36 8.29 -7.50 2.30
CA TYR A 36 6.93 -6.99 2.13
C TYR A 36 5.87 -8.09 2.16
N TYR A 37 6.08 -9.19 1.43
CA TYR A 37 5.11 -10.29 1.43
C TYR A 37 5.05 -11.02 2.78
N ASN A 38 6.18 -11.13 3.49
CA ASN A 38 6.20 -11.64 4.87
C ASN A 38 5.38 -10.74 5.80
N ALA A 39 5.56 -9.41 5.74
CA ALA A 39 4.78 -8.44 6.51
C ALA A 39 3.28 -8.54 6.18
N LYS A 40 2.95 -8.62 4.89
CA LYS A 40 1.58 -8.72 4.39
C LYS A 40 0.88 -10.00 4.82
N ALA A 41 1.58 -11.12 4.91
CA ALA A 41 1.02 -12.37 5.41
C ALA A 41 0.69 -12.27 6.92
N ARG A 42 1.52 -11.58 7.70
CA ARG A 42 1.31 -11.44 9.15
C ARG A 42 0.13 -10.54 9.53
N LYS A 43 -0.34 -9.65 8.65
CA LYS A 43 -1.43 -8.70 8.99
C LYS A 43 -2.71 -9.38 9.51
N GLU A 44 -2.98 -10.62 9.09
CA GLU A 44 -4.20 -11.36 9.47
C GLU A 44 -4.06 -12.05 10.82
N ASP A 45 -2.85 -12.47 11.19
CA ASP A 45 -2.55 -13.18 12.43
C ASP A 45 -2.15 -12.20 13.56
N ASP A 46 -1.23 -11.28 13.26
CA ASP A 46 -0.69 -10.30 14.19
C ASP A 46 -0.50 -8.94 13.48
N PRO A 47 -1.53 -8.07 13.51
CA PRO A 47 -1.50 -6.78 12.84
C PRO A 47 -0.51 -5.79 13.48
N GLU A 48 -0.14 -5.95 14.76
CA GLU A 48 0.86 -5.08 15.39
C GLU A 48 2.27 -5.46 14.92
N GLU A 49 2.57 -6.75 14.87
CA GLU A 49 3.84 -7.25 14.33
C GLU A 49 3.97 -6.94 12.83
N ALA A 50 2.86 -7.01 12.09
CA ALA A 50 2.84 -6.63 10.68
C ALA A 50 3.24 -5.16 10.45
N LEU A 51 2.84 -4.23 11.35
CA LEU A 51 3.25 -2.83 11.28
C LEU A 51 4.77 -2.68 11.45
N LEU A 52 5.39 -3.44 12.36
CA LEU A 52 6.83 -3.43 12.56
C LEU A 52 7.58 -3.99 11.34
N GLU A 53 7.07 -5.06 10.75
CA GLU A 53 7.66 -5.65 9.53
C GLU A 53 7.50 -4.71 8.32
N PHE A 54 6.37 -4.01 8.18
CA PHE A 54 6.22 -2.98 7.15
C PHE A 54 7.15 -1.78 7.37
N GLN A 55 7.33 -1.34 8.61
CA GLN A 55 8.33 -0.30 8.93
C GLN A 55 9.74 -0.75 8.54
N SER A 56 10.08 -2.02 8.77
CA SER A 56 11.37 -2.59 8.34
C SER A 56 11.57 -2.56 6.82
N VAL A 57 10.50 -2.74 6.02
CA VAL A 57 10.58 -2.57 4.55
C VAL A 57 10.93 -1.12 4.20
N VAL A 58 10.25 -0.15 4.81
CA VAL A 58 10.50 1.29 4.59
C VAL A 58 11.92 1.68 5.03
N ASP A 59 12.39 1.18 6.17
CA ASP A 59 13.73 1.49 6.68
C ASP A 59 14.86 0.82 5.87
N THR A 60 14.54 -0.28 5.14
CA THR A 60 15.50 -0.98 4.28
C THR A 60 15.63 -0.29 2.93
N GLU A 61 14.57 0.35 2.45
CA GLU A 61 14.58 1.07 1.18
C GLU A 61 15.40 2.37 1.34
N GLU A 62 16.57 2.43 0.69
CA GLU A 62 17.48 3.58 0.82
C GLU A 62 17.01 4.83 0.05
N GLU A 63 16.31 4.61 -1.08
CA GLU A 63 15.72 5.65 -1.92
C GLU A 63 14.20 5.47 -1.97
N GLU A 64 13.42 6.55 -2.12
CA GLU A 64 11.97 6.46 -2.14
C GLU A 64 11.52 5.60 -3.33
N GLY A 65 10.97 4.42 -3.04
CA GLY A 65 10.65 3.44 -4.06
C GLY A 65 9.28 2.80 -3.87
N ASP A 66 9.03 1.86 -4.78
CA ASP A 66 7.76 1.17 -4.92
C ASP A 66 7.39 0.34 -3.68
N TRP A 67 8.39 -0.25 -3.02
CA TRP A 67 8.18 -1.14 -1.89
C TRP A 67 7.89 -0.35 -0.61
N GLY A 68 8.60 0.75 -0.36
CA GLY A 68 8.31 1.64 0.76
C GLY A 68 6.94 2.29 0.62
N PHE A 69 6.57 2.75 -0.58
CA PHE A 69 5.22 3.28 -0.83
C PHE A 69 4.13 2.22 -0.56
N LYS A 70 4.31 1.00 -1.08
CA LYS A 70 3.37 -0.11 -0.83
C LYS A 70 3.28 -0.46 0.66
N ALA A 71 4.41 -0.47 1.38
CA ALA A 71 4.47 -0.74 2.81
C ALA A 71 3.72 0.33 3.63
N LEU A 72 3.99 1.62 3.39
CA LEU A 72 3.30 2.73 4.05
C LEU A 72 1.78 2.69 3.82
N LYS A 73 1.34 2.40 2.59
CA LYS A 73 -0.08 2.23 2.27
C LYS A 73 -0.73 1.11 3.09
N GLN A 74 -0.04 -0.02 3.30
CA GLN A 74 -0.54 -1.09 4.17
C GLN A 74 -0.54 -0.69 5.65
N MET A 75 0.48 0.01 6.13
CA MET A 75 0.55 0.48 7.51
C MET A 75 -0.63 1.37 7.87
N ILE A 76 -1.02 2.29 6.98
CA ILE A 76 -2.20 3.16 7.17
C ILE A 76 -3.47 2.30 7.25
N LYS A 77 -3.65 1.32 6.35
CA LYS A 77 -4.82 0.42 6.36
C LYS A 77 -4.92 -0.37 7.66
N VAL A 78 -3.81 -0.96 8.12
CA VAL A 78 -3.77 -1.73 9.36
C VAL A 78 -4.00 -0.82 10.58
N SER A 79 -3.37 0.36 10.61
CA SER A 79 -3.56 1.33 11.70
C SER A 79 -5.00 1.83 11.80
N PHE A 80 -5.66 2.05 10.65
CA PHE A 80 -7.08 2.38 10.60
C PHE A 80 -7.95 1.23 11.14
N GLN A 81 -7.66 -0.01 10.75
CA GLN A 81 -8.38 -1.20 11.25
C GLN A 81 -8.19 -1.39 12.77
N LEU A 82 -7.01 -1.06 13.30
CA LEU A 82 -6.71 -1.12 14.73
C LEU A 82 -7.24 0.11 15.50
N ASN A 83 -7.85 1.07 14.83
CA ASN A 83 -8.37 2.32 15.42
C ASN A 83 -7.28 3.11 16.18
N LYS A 84 -6.04 3.06 15.70
CA LYS A 84 -4.85 3.71 16.28
C LYS A 84 -4.54 5.09 15.67
N LEU A 85 -5.49 5.72 15.00
CA LEU A 85 -5.29 7.01 14.33
C LEU A 85 -5.33 8.23 15.27
N ASP A 86 -5.56 8.02 16.57
CA ASP A 86 -5.77 9.07 17.57
C ASP A 86 -4.61 9.26 18.57
N ASP A 87 -3.46 8.57 18.42
CA ASP A 87 -2.27 8.73 19.28
C ASP A 87 -1.11 9.47 18.58
#